data_AF-A0A7S2M8P0-F1
#
_entry.id   AF-A0A7S2M8P0-F1
#
_cell.length_a   1.000
_cell.length_b   1.000
_cell.length_c   1.000
_cell.angle_alpha   90.00
_cell.angle_beta   90.00
_cell.angle_gamma   90.00
#
_symmetry.space_group_name_H-M   'P 1'
#
loop_
_entity.id
_entity.type
_entity.pdbx_description
1 polymer ?
#
loop_
_entity_poly.entity_id
_entity_poly.type
_entity_poly.pdbx_seq_one_letter_code
_entity_poly.pdbx_strand_id
1 'polypeptide(L)'
;GSGKNPTYQLSGMLKSTGGGKGGGGPRGNKGGGRGSVICKPLPPNQTSVNGDKSNGGFRVCHIEWEHLKTLTTSKQSTTAPRYLLSVSTDTGAKHQVRALLALAGGAPIAGDLRYGDNYSNRGGKVDAPLPDGSVALHARSVFLPTVSLGGMEFLLDKPFVGNLPGRWREFFGVREQDVKGLR
;
A
#
# COMPACT_ATOMS: atom_id res chain seq x y z
N GLY A 1 16.22 21.17 -16.32
CA GLY A 1 15.00 20.47 -16.74
C GLY A 1 14.79 19.30 -15.80
N SER A 2 13.65 19.24 -15.10
CA SER A 2 13.31 18.10 -14.26
C SER A 2 12.74 17.01 -15.17
N GLY A 3 13.52 15.96 -15.42
CA GLY A 3 12.99 14.73 -16.00
C GLY A 3 11.95 14.18 -15.03
N LYS A 4 10.71 13.99 -15.48
CA LYS A 4 9.70 13.30 -14.68
C LYS A 4 10.19 11.87 -14.46
N ASN A 5 10.08 11.38 -13.22
CA ASN A 5 10.37 9.98 -12.94
C ASN A 5 9.41 9.10 -13.76
N PRO A 6 9.87 7.94 -14.26
CA PRO A 6 8.96 7.00 -14.92
C PRO A 6 7.87 6.57 -13.95
N THR A 7 6.63 6.63 -14.41
CA THR A 7 5.46 6.10 -13.70
C THR A 7 5.23 4.66 -14.14
N TYR A 8 5.07 3.77 -13.18
CA TYR A 8 4.78 2.36 -13.39
C TYR A 8 3.38 2.04 -12.89
N GLN A 9 2.77 0.98 -13.43
CA GLN A 9 1.46 0.51 -13.00
C GLN A 9 1.51 -0.96 -12.61
N LEU A 10 0.80 -1.31 -11.53
CA LEU A 10 0.58 -2.69 -11.09
C LEU A 10 -0.91 -2.93 -10.87
N SER A 11 -1.39 -4.01 -11.45
CA SER A 11 -2.82 -4.32 -11.53
C SER A 11 -3.10 -5.71 -10.97
N GLY A 12 -4.20 -5.87 -10.26
CA GLY A 12 -4.61 -7.16 -9.73
C GLY A 12 -6.04 -7.18 -9.27
N MET A 13 -6.57 -8.38 -9.05
CA MET A 13 -7.90 -8.59 -8.51
C MET A 13 -7.85 -8.86 -7.02
N LEU A 14 -8.48 -8.01 -6.23
CA LEU A 14 -8.51 -8.09 -4.77
C LEU A 14 -9.88 -8.54 -4.26
N LYS A 15 -9.90 -9.52 -3.36
CA LYS A 15 -11.10 -9.93 -2.62
C LYS A 15 -10.84 -9.91 -1.12
N SER A 16 -11.69 -9.23 -0.36
CA SER A 16 -11.60 -9.30 1.10
C SER A 16 -12.07 -10.66 1.59
N THR A 17 -11.32 -11.26 2.50
CA THR A 17 -11.62 -12.61 3.00
C THR A 17 -12.69 -12.64 4.09
N GLY A 18 -13.16 -11.48 4.57
CA GLY A 18 -14.19 -11.38 5.61
C GLY A 18 -13.76 -11.92 6.98
N GLY A 19 -13.98 -11.14 8.04
CA GLY A 19 -14.30 -11.72 9.34
C GLY A 19 -15.81 -11.84 9.37
N GLY A 20 -16.35 -13.06 9.46
CA GLY A 20 -17.79 -13.28 9.36
C GLY A 20 -18.58 -12.47 10.40
N LYS A 21 -19.65 -11.80 9.96
CA LYS A 21 -20.79 -11.52 10.83
C LYS A 21 -21.57 -12.84 10.95
N GLY A 22 -21.52 -13.50 12.10
CA GLY A 22 -22.33 -14.70 12.34
C GLY A 22 -22.16 -15.30 13.73
N GLY A 23 -23.22 -15.24 14.53
CA GLY A 23 -23.53 -16.18 15.61
C GLY A 23 -22.97 -15.85 16.99
N GLY A 24 -23.84 -15.38 17.90
CA GLY A 24 -23.59 -15.43 19.33
C GLY A 24 -23.44 -16.88 19.78
N GLY A 25 -22.22 -17.28 20.10
CA GLY A 25 -21.87 -18.55 20.72
C GLY A 25 -20.78 -18.33 21.78
N PRO A 26 -20.71 -19.16 22.83
CA PRO A 26 -19.99 -18.82 24.05
C PRO A 26 -18.48 -18.70 23.81
N ARG A 27 -17.92 -17.69 24.48
CA ARG A 27 -16.57 -17.13 24.32
C ARG A 27 -15.47 -18.18 24.47
N GLY A 28 -14.95 -18.67 23.35
CA GLY A 28 -13.61 -19.22 23.25
C GLY A 28 -12.61 -18.10 22.90
N ASN A 29 -11.51 -18.02 23.65
CA ASN A 29 -10.43 -17.04 23.48
C ASN A 29 -9.71 -17.24 22.12
N LYS A 30 -10.29 -16.73 21.02
CA LYS A 30 -9.66 -16.68 19.70
C LYS A 30 -9.28 -15.24 19.40
N GLY A 31 -7.97 -14.99 19.31
CA GLY A 31 -7.40 -13.69 18.93
C GLY A 31 -8.09 -13.14 17.69
N GLY A 32 -8.55 -11.89 17.78
CA GLY A 32 -9.32 -11.22 16.73
C GLY A 32 -8.56 -11.09 15.41
N GLY A 33 -8.74 -12.06 14.52
CA GLY A 33 -8.22 -12.05 13.16
C GLY A 33 -8.88 -10.97 12.29
N ARG A 34 -8.38 -9.73 12.40
CA ARG A 34 -8.76 -8.60 11.54
C ARG A 34 -8.57 -8.99 10.07
N GLY A 35 -9.62 -8.86 9.25
CA GLY A 35 -9.70 -9.50 7.92
C GLY A 35 -8.55 -9.19 6.94
N SER A 36 -8.24 -10.14 6.06
CA SER A 36 -7.19 -10.07 5.03
C SER A 36 -7.79 -9.85 3.64
N VAL A 37 -6.93 -9.87 2.61
CA VAL A 37 -7.28 -9.79 1.20
C VAL A 37 -6.46 -10.82 0.44
N ILE A 38 -7.08 -11.47 -0.53
CA ILE A 38 -6.42 -12.31 -1.51
C ILE A 38 -6.26 -11.54 -2.82
N CYS A 39 -5.13 -11.73 -3.48
CA CYS A 39 -4.80 -11.12 -4.78
C CYS A 39 -4.73 -12.21 -5.86
N LYS A 40 -5.28 -11.92 -7.04
CA LYS A 40 -5.14 -12.74 -8.24
C LYS A 40 -4.60 -11.89 -9.39
N PRO A 41 -3.85 -12.49 -10.34
CA PRO A 41 -3.47 -11.81 -11.58
C PRO A 41 -4.70 -11.32 -12.32
N LEU A 42 -4.60 -10.15 -12.96
CA LEU A 42 -5.64 -9.64 -13.83
C LEU A 42 -5.60 -10.40 -15.18
N PRO A 43 -6.71 -11.00 -15.64
CA PRO A 43 -6.76 -11.65 -16.95
C PRO A 43 -6.55 -10.63 -18.10
N PRO A 44 -5.99 -11.04 -19.25
CA PRO A 44 -5.64 -10.13 -20.36
C PRO A 44 -6.80 -9.27 -20.90
N ASN A 45 -8.05 -9.70 -20.72
CA ASN A 45 -9.24 -9.07 -21.30
C ASN A 45 -10.16 -8.44 -20.25
N GLN A 46 -9.68 -8.24 -19.02
CA GLN A 46 -10.49 -7.70 -17.93
C GLN A 46 -10.09 -6.26 -17.62
N THR A 47 -10.75 -5.31 -18.28
CA THR A 47 -10.69 -3.88 -17.95
C THR A 47 -11.85 -3.56 -17.01
N SER A 48 -11.63 -2.67 -16.04
CA SER A 48 -12.54 -2.43 -14.93
C SER A 48 -13.95 -2.05 -15.41
N VAL A 49 -14.91 -2.96 -15.22
CA VAL A 49 -16.33 -2.59 -15.27
C VAL A 49 -16.94 -2.98 -13.93
N ASN A 50 -17.36 -1.92 -13.22
CA ASN A 50 -18.08 -1.89 -11.96
C ASN A 50 -18.49 -3.25 -11.38
N GLY A 51 -17.85 -3.60 -10.26
CA GLY A 51 -18.49 -4.36 -9.17
C GLY A 51 -19.23 -5.62 -9.59
N ASP A 52 -18.76 -6.32 -10.61
CA ASP A 52 -19.47 -7.48 -11.10
C ASP A 52 -19.39 -8.58 -10.04
N LYS A 53 -20.51 -8.80 -9.34
CA LYS A 53 -20.65 -9.87 -8.35
C LYS A 53 -20.44 -11.25 -9.00
N SER A 54 -20.46 -11.33 -10.33
CA SER A 54 -20.12 -12.51 -11.11
C SER A 54 -18.70 -13.02 -10.84
N ASN A 55 -17.75 -12.13 -10.54
CA ASN A 55 -16.35 -12.52 -10.36
C ASN A 55 -16.04 -12.95 -8.91
N GLY A 56 -16.98 -13.66 -8.27
CA GLY A 56 -16.82 -14.22 -6.94
C GLY A 56 -16.48 -13.21 -5.84
N GLY A 57 -16.81 -11.92 -6.02
CA GLY A 57 -16.51 -10.84 -5.07
C GLY A 57 -15.09 -10.25 -5.17
N PHE A 58 -14.35 -10.53 -6.24
CA PHE A 58 -13.09 -9.85 -6.56
C PHE A 58 -13.34 -8.48 -7.19
N ARG A 59 -12.47 -7.51 -6.90
CA ARG A 59 -12.47 -6.17 -7.50
C ARG A 59 -11.15 -5.98 -8.23
N VAL A 60 -11.21 -5.45 -9.45
CA VAL A 60 -10.02 -4.98 -10.16
C VAL A 60 -9.50 -3.74 -9.45
N CYS A 61 -8.21 -3.71 -9.17
CA CYS A 61 -7.53 -2.61 -8.50
C CYS A 61 -6.21 -2.32 -9.20
N HIS A 62 -5.87 -1.04 -9.29
CA HIS A 62 -4.64 -0.55 -9.89
C HIS A 62 -3.88 0.31 -8.88
N ILE A 63 -2.57 0.12 -8.80
CA ILE A 63 -1.70 1.14 -8.22
C ILE A 63 -0.78 1.68 -9.30
N GLU A 64 -0.56 2.98 -9.25
CA GLU A 64 0.49 3.64 -10.00
C GLU A 64 1.58 4.04 -9.01
N TRP A 65 2.83 3.92 -9.42
CA TRP A 65 3.92 4.28 -8.54
C TRP A 65 5.10 4.90 -9.29
N GLU A 66 5.80 5.77 -8.57
CA GLU A 66 7.04 6.39 -9.01
C GLU A 66 8.17 5.97 -8.06
N HIS A 67 9.30 5.58 -8.63
CA HIS A 67 10.51 5.36 -7.85
C HIS A 67 11.11 6.71 -7.46
N LEU A 68 11.29 6.94 -6.15
CA LEU A 68 11.87 8.19 -5.66
C LEU A 68 13.32 8.02 -5.26
N LYS A 69 13.64 6.92 -4.58
CA LYS A 69 14.98 6.71 -4.01
C LYS A 69 15.25 5.23 -3.78
N THR A 70 16.45 4.79 -4.15
CA THR A 70 16.98 3.50 -3.68
C THR A 70 17.61 3.73 -2.31
N LEU A 71 17.15 2.97 -1.33
CA LEU A 71 17.64 3.04 0.04
C LEU A 71 18.82 2.09 0.18
N THR A 72 19.95 2.63 0.62
CA THR A 72 21.14 1.82 0.90
C THR A 72 20.87 0.91 2.09
N THR A 73 20.92 -0.40 1.86
CA THR A 73 21.12 -1.37 2.94
C THR A 73 22.59 -1.31 3.37
N SER A 74 22.90 -1.55 4.65
CA SER A 74 24.30 -1.54 5.10
C SER A 74 25.09 -2.58 4.31
N LYS A 75 26.40 -2.34 4.08
CA LYS A 75 27.30 -3.21 3.29
C LYS A 75 27.37 -4.68 3.78
N GLN A 76 26.78 -5.00 4.94
CA GLN A 76 26.74 -6.34 5.54
C GLN A 76 25.37 -7.02 5.45
N SER A 77 24.40 -6.38 4.80
CA SER A 77 23.02 -6.86 4.74
C SER A 77 22.81 -7.78 3.53
N THR A 78 22.45 -9.03 3.78
CA THR A 78 22.02 -10.00 2.74
C THR A 78 20.61 -9.74 2.22
N THR A 79 19.95 -8.66 2.67
CA THR A 79 18.58 -8.32 2.31
C THR A 79 18.51 -7.61 0.96
N ALA A 80 17.47 -7.93 0.18
CA ALA A 80 17.14 -7.25 -1.06
C ALA A 80 17.12 -5.71 -0.90
N PRO A 81 17.48 -4.95 -1.96
CA PRO A 81 17.45 -3.49 -1.94
C PRO A 81 16.05 -2.99 -1.57
N ARG A 82 16.00 -1.87 -0.82
CA ARG A 82 14.75 -1.22 -0.45
C ARG A 82 14.56 0.04 -1.29
N TYR A 83 13.31 0.32 -1.62
CA TYR A 83 12.96 1.45 -2.47
C TYR A 83 11.91 2.33 -1.77
N LEU A 84 12.09 3.64 -1.89
CA LEU A 84 11.07 4.63 -1.54
C LEU A 84 10.21 4.87 -2.78
N LEU A 85 8.92 4.62 -2.66
CA LEU A 85 7.94 4.76 -3.74
C LEU A 85 6.92 5.85 -3.38
N SER A 86 6.56 6.69 -4.35
CA SER A 86 5.27 7.39 -4.32
C SER A 86 4.23 6.45 -4.92
N VAL A 87 3.08 6.26 -4.29
CA VAL A 87 2.03 5.35 -4.77
C VAL A 87 0.69 6.05 -4.78
N SER A 88 0.01 5.97 -5.91
CA SER A 88 -1.36 6.43 -6.14
C SER A 88 -2.28 5.23 -6.34
N THR A 89 -3.50 5.32 -5.83
CA THR A 89 -4.51 4.27 -5.93
C THR A 89 -5.71 4.76 -6.72
N ASP A 90 -6.23 3.92 -7.62
CA ASP A 90 -7.45 4.17 -8.38
C ASP A 90 -8.74 3.95 -7.55
N THR A 91 -8.66 3.11 -6.52
CA THR A 91 -9.76 2.76 -5.63
C THR A 91 -9.35 2.81 -4.16
N GLY A 92 -10.32 2.65 -3.26
CA GLY A 92 -10.10 2.52 -1.81
C GLY A 92 -10.16 1.07 -1.31
N ALA A 93 -9.75 0.08 -2.12
CA ALA A 93 -9.87 -1.32 -1.70
C ALA A 93 -9.03 -1.62 -0.46
N LYS A 94 -9.54 -2.50 0.40
CA LYS A 94 -8.89 -2.86 1.65
C LYS A 94 -7.47 -3.36 1.39
N HIS A 95 -6.49 -2.79 2.09
CA HIS A 95 -5.07 -3.15 1.98
C HIS A 95 -4.52 -3.12 0.54
N GLN A 96 -5.11 -2.34 -0.38
CA GLN A 96 -4.78 -2.36 -1.81
C GLN A 96 -3.28 -2.25 -2.09
N VAL A 97 -2.63 -1.20 -1.58
CA VAL A 97 -1.19 -0.95 -1.78
C VAL A 97 -0.36 -2.11 -1.22
N ARG A 98 -0.66 -2.54 0.02
CA ARG A 98 0.05 -3.62 0.72
C ARG A 98 -0.02 -4.95 -0.05
N ALA A 99 -1.24 -5.32 -0.45
CA ALA A 99 -1.51 -6.59 -1.12
C ALA A 99 -0.96 -6.61 -2.55
N LEU A 100 -1.14 -5.54 -3.33
CA LEU A 100 -0.62 -5.48 -4.70
C LEU A 100 0.91 -5.52 -4.72
N LEU A 101 1.57 -4.66 -3.94
CA LEU A 101 3.04 -4.65 -3.89
C LEU A 101 3.62 -6.00 -3.47
N ALA A 102 3.07 -6.62 -2.41
CA ALA A 102 3.56 -7.91 -1.94
C ALA A 102 3.20 -9.07 -2.88
N LEU A 103 1.91 -9.27 -3.17
CA LEU A 103 1.40 -10.50 -3.80
C LEU A 103 1.49 -10.48 -5.32
N ALA A 104 1.34 -9.31 -5.95
CA ALA A 104 1.45 -9.17 -7.41
C ALA A 104 2.85 -8.69 -7.81
N GLY A 105 3.43 -7.75 -7.05
CA GLY A 105 4.74 -7.16 -7.34
C GLY A 105 5.92 -7.93 -6.75
N GLY A 106 5.69 -8.83 -5.79
CA GLY A 106 6.75 -9.55 -5.08
C GLY A 106 7.61 -8.65 -4.18
N ALA A 107 7.19 -7.41 -3.93
CA ALA A 107 7.94 -6.37 -3.22
C ALA A 107 7.16 -5.89 -1.98
N PRO A 108 7.12 -6.67 -0.90
CA PRO A 108 6.34 -6.31 0.29
C PRO A 108 6.87 -5.06 1.00
N ILE A 109 5.97 -4.36 1.69
CA ILE A 109 6.30 -3.13 2.44
C ILE A 109 7.04 -3.51 3.73
N ALA A 110 8.09 -2.76 4.08
CA ALA A 110 8.83 -2.97 5.32
C ALA A 110 7.90 -2.90 6.56
N GLY A 111 8.04 -3.88 7.46
CA GLY A 111 7.19 -4.03 8.64
C GLY A 111 5.84 -4.71 8.40
N ASP A 112 5.47 -5.01 7.14
CA ASP A 112 4.23 -5.69 6.82
C ASP A 112 4.32 -7.20 7.01
N LEU A 113 4.14 -7.67 8.24
CA LEU A 113 4.12 -9.11 8.55
C LEU A 113 2.94 -9.86 7.93
N ARG A 114 1.87 -9.16 7.53
CA ARG A 114 0.65 -9.83 7.01
C ARG A 114 0.86 -10.33 5.59
N TYR A 115 1.54 -9.56 4.77
CA TYR A 115 1.76 -9.88 3.35
C TYR A 115 3.23 -10.13 3.01
N GLY A 116 4.16 -9.74 3.90
CA GLY A 116 5.59 -9.83 3.68
C GLY A 116 6.24 -11.17 4.07
N ASP A 117 5.59 -12.00 4.88
CA ASP A 117 6.08 -13.36 5.21
C ASP A 117 5.60 -14.43 4.21
N ASN A 118 5.07 -14.01 3.05
CA ASN A 118 4.59 -14.97 2.07
C ASN A 118 5.77 -15.55 1.27
N TYR A 119 6.01 -16.86 1.42
CA TYR A 119 7.08 -17.59 0.72
C TYR A 119 7.02 -17.47 -0.81
N SER A 120 5.87 -17.10 -1.39
CA SER A 120 5.73 -16.85 -2.83
C SER A 120 6.31 -15.50 -3.29
N ASN A 121 6.71 -14.61 -2.38
CA ASN A 121 7.25 -13.29 -2.71
C ASN A 121 8.67 -13.45 -3.27
N ARG A 122 8.79 -13.58 -4.59
CA ARG A 122 10.09 -13.77 -5.26
C ARG A 122 11.07 -12.59 -5.10
N GLY A 123 10.59 -11.41 -4.67
CA GLY A 123 11.37 -10.17 -4.62
C GLY A 123 11.67 -9.63 -3.21
N GLY A 124 11.16 -10.24 -2.14
CA GLY A 124 11.47 -9.81 -0.77
C GLY A 124 10.64 -10.48 0.32
N LYS A 125 11.25 -10.69 1.48
CA LYS A 125 10.62 -11.21 2.70
C LYS A 125 10.66 -10.16 3.81
N VAL A 126 9.63 -10.12 4.64
CA VAL A 126 9.56 -9.28 5.85
C VAL A 126 9.49 -10.18 7.06
N ASP A 127 10.63 -10.36 7.73
CA ASP A 127 10.76 -11.26 8.88
C ASP A 127 10.42 -10.61 10.23
N ALA A 128 10.31 -9.28 10.26
CA ALA A 128 10.11 -8.52 11.49
C ALA A 128 9.27 -7.26 11.23
N PRO A 129 8.52 -6.77 12.24
CA PRO A 129 7.90 -5.45 12.17
C PRO A 129 8.99 -4.37 12.18
N LEU A 130 8.62 -3.11 11.92
CA LEU A 130 9.53 -2.00 12.23
C LEU A 130 9.79 -1.91 13.74
N PRO A 131 10.88 -1.24 14.19
CA PRO A 131 11.21 -1.14 15.62
C PRO A 131 10.07 -0.59 16.50
N ASP A 132 9.15 0.16 15.91
CA ASP A 132 7.97 0.69 16.59
C ASP A 132 6.66 -0.09 16.35
N GLY A 133 6.76 -1.28 15.75
CA GLY A 133 5.61 -2.11 15.41
C GLY A 133 4.82 -1.63 14.18
N SER A 134 5.23 -0.55 13.52
CA SER A 134 4.51 0.02 12.39
C SER A 134 4.84 -0.66 11.04
N VAL A 135 4.08 -0.26 10.01
CA VAL A 135 4.34 -0.59 8.60
C VAL A 135 4.81 0.69 7.91
N ALA A 136 5.82 0.60 7.03
CA ALA A 136 6.36 1.71 6.26
C ALA A 136 5.40 2.19 5.14
N LEU A 137 4.17 2.54 5.50
CA LEU A 137 3.15 3.08 4.60
C LEU A 137 2.58 4.36 5.21
N HIS A 138 2.60 5.44 4.44
CA HIS A 138 2.16 6.76 4.90
C HIS A 138 1.30 7.43 3.82
N ALA A 139 0.12 7.91 4.21
CA ALA A 139 -0.75 8.70 3.33
C ALA A 139 -0.21 10.14 3.27
N ARG A 140 0.69 10.39 2.31
CA ARG A 140 1.37 11.69 2.16
C ARG A 140 0.44 12.80 1.68
N SER A 141 -0.32 12.54 0.62
CA SER A 141 -1.15 13.54 -0.05
C SER A 141 -2.57 12.99 -0.19
N VAL A 142 -3.57 13.81 0.10
CA VAL A 142 -4.97 13.50 -0.20
C VAL A 142 -5.65 14.71 -0.83
N PHE A 143 -6.21 14.51 -2.01
CA PHE A 143 -6.93 15.53 -2.76
C PHE A 143 -8.43 15.24 -2.70
N LEU A 144 -9.22 16.21 -2.23
CA LEU A 144 -10.64 16.05 -1.96
C LEU A 144 -11.46 17.17 -2.63
N PRO A 145 -11.46 17.25 -3.98
CA PRO A 145 -12.06 18.36 -4.71
C PRO A 145 -13.58 18.45 -4.61
N THR A 146 -14.23 17.43 -4.05
CA THR A 146 -15.70 17.35 -3.95
C THR A 146 -16.22 17.51 -2.53
N VAL A 147 -15.34 17.77 -1.54
CA VAL A 147 -15.74 17.82 -0.13
C VAL A 147 -15.72 19.26 0.35
N SER A 148 -16.89 19.75 0.80
CA SER A 148 -16.98 21.00 1.56
C SER A 148 -17.08 20.66 3.05
N LEU A 149 -15.97 20.80 3.78
CA LEU A 149 -15.92 20.63 5.23
C LEU A 149 -16.02 22.00 5.90
N GLY A 150 -17.22 22.45 6.23
CA GLY A 150 -17.45 23.57 7.15
C GLY A 150 -16.62 24.84 6.89
N GLY A 151 -16.46 25.25 5.62
CA GLY A 151 -15.67 26.44 5.24
C GLY A 151 -14.26 26.17 4.71
N MET A 152 -13.86 24.90 4.55
CA MET A 152 -12.57 24.51 3.96
C MET A 152 -12.61 24.50 2.42
N GLU A 153 -13.06 25.59 1.78
CA GLU A 153 -13.13 25.70 0.30
C GLU A 153 -11.75 25.61 -0.36
N PHE A 154 -10.66 25.89 0.35
CA PHE A 154 -9.29 25.77 -0.17
C PHE A 154 -8.89 24.33 -0.56
N LEU A 155 -9.68 23.33 -0.17
CA LEU A 155 -9.48 21.90 -0.51
C LEU A 155 -9.91 21.54 -1.93
N LEU A 156 -10.63 22.45 -2.59
CA LEU A 156 -11.00 22.31 -3.99
C LEU A 156 -9.77 22.29 -4.90
N ASP A 157 -8.74 23.08 -4.54
CA ASP A 157 -7.61 23.36 -5.43
C ASP A 157 -6.29 22.74 -4.97
N LYS A 158 -6.20 22.31 -3.69
CA LYS A 158 -4.94 21.85 -3.10
C LYS A 158 -5.12 20.58 -2.27
N PRO A 159 -4.20 19.60 -2.39
CA PRO A 159 -4.23 18.45 -1.51
C PRO A 159 -3.81 18.82 -0.09
N PHE A 160 -4.31 18.06 0.89
CA PHE A 160 -3.70 17.99 2.20
C PHE A 160 -2.40 17.19 2.11
N VAL A 161 -1.31 17.76 2.63
CA VAL A 161 0.00 17.12 2.63
C VAL A 161 0.46 16.88 4.06
N GLY A 162 0.59 15.61 4.45
CA GLY A 162 1.09 15.19 5.76
C GLY A 162 2.62 15.17 5.79
N ASN A 163 3.23 15.60 6.90
CA ASN A 163 4.67 15.43 7.10
C ASN A 163 5.03 13.94 7.21
N LEU A 164 6.20 13.59 6.68
CA LEU A 164 6.78 12.25 6.84
C LEU A 164 6.88 11.90 8.33
N PRO A 165 6.63 10.63 8.70
CA PRO A 165 6.83 10.19 10.07
C PRO A 165 8.28 10.42 10.50
N GLY A 166 8.49 11.08 11.65
CA GLY A 166 9.84 11.45 12.11
C GLY A 166 10.81 10.27 12.21
N ARG A 167 10.30 9.10 12.59
CA ARG A 167 11.08 7.85 12.70
C ARG A 167 11.57 7.29 11.36
N TRP A 168 11.00 7.69 10.23
CA TRP A 168 11.47 7.20 8.91
C TRP A 168 12.87 7.72 8.57
N ARG A 169 13.25 8.88 9.11
CA ARG A 169 14.62 9.37 9.03
C ARG A 169 15.60 8.43 9.73
N GLU A 170 15.22 7.93 10.90
CA GLU A 170 16.04 7.02 11.70
C GLU A 170 16.06 5.61 11.10
N PHE A 171 14.91 5.10 10.66
CA PHE A 171 14.78 3.75 10.14
C PHE A 171 15.34 3.57 8.73
N PHE A 172 15.27 4.62 7.90
CA PHE A 172 15.52 4.51 6.46
C PHE A 172 16.42 5.62 5.90
N GLY A 173 16.79 6.62 6.70
CA GLY A 173 17.52 7.79 6.22
C GLY A 173 16.69 8.71 5.31
N VAL A 174 15.36 8.54 5.27
CA VAL A 174 14.46 9.32 4.40
C VAL A 174 14.15 10.67 5.04
N ARG A 175 14.14 11.73 4.22
CA ARG A 175 13.90 13.13 4.64
C ARG A 175 12.82 13.77 3.76
N GLU A 176 12.23 14.86 4.24
CA GLU A 176 11.22 15.64 3.48
C GLU A 176 11.69 16.06 2.08
N GLN A 177 12.97 16.36 1.92
CA GLN A 177 13.56 16.69 0.63
C GLN A 177 13.53 15.53 -0.39
N ASP A 178 13.51 14.27 0.08
CA ASP A 178 13.46 13.09 -0.78
C ASP A 178 12.07 12.87 -1.39
N VAL A 179 11.05 13.56 -0.86
CA VAL A 179 9.65 13.49 -1.32
C VAL A 179 9.13 14.85 -1.79
N LYS A 180 10.00 15.86 -1.86
CA LYS A 180 9.63 17.21 -2.27
C LYS A 180 9.31 17.24 -3.77
N GLY A 181 8.16 17.80 -4.12
CA GLY A 181 7.71 17.89 -5.52
C GLY A 181 6.78 16.76 -5.96
N LEU A 182 6.51 15.78 -5.10
CA LEU A 182 5.33 14.92 -5.26
C LEU A 182 4.07 15.80 -5.19
N ARG A 183 3.29 15.79 -6.26
CA ARG A 183 1.98 16.44 -6.33
C ARG A 183 0.90 15.43 -5.97
#